data_AF-A0A522CB63-F1
#
_entry.id   AF-A0A522CB63-F1
#
_cell.length_a   1.000
_cell.length_b   1.000
_cell.length_c   1.000
_cell.angle_alpha   90.00
_cell.angle_beta   90.00
_cell.angle_gamma   90.00
#
_symmetry.space_group_name_H-M   'P 1'
#
loop_
_entity.id
_entity.type
_entity.pdbx_description
1 polymer ?
#
loop_
_entity_poly.entity_id
_entity_poly.type
_entity_poly.pdbx_seq_one_letter_code
_entity_poly.pdbx_strand_id
1 'polypeptide(L)'
;MLFCLAYAPSAFASRPGGGDEGPDQCTVMGEVVSIQEDKGLATVRLKQISGSTTYNGCSATGAQGMAEKNTPVTVPLNIQPKPFITVGDVVFVNVRSDRDISLETFAPGDFTLDMLLKEVQIYFDDRLQRFKFIYAIKCYLGVQQTVEKLVPELVEADKEKRLSAALMLIVLAGAKHPVPPAELQLALRIGLMESRKSAVGSSITLYPGDRAQVVNVLIGMLHDKEVVDPFASIVAMGEMGEEGARALPDAIDRINDASASQLRSDGDRIFAEAVTKMKAEEKAVKIFMAKVDEGKLKDKEGPLAKGMCRLKVKSDELAAWCRNGGVDPQAACREAVGRLDSFIATLPNTCGRDDDCSGYYFPVGAPECPPAHMLSKSGMTPEKQEGALKFRAMVEHACATEWENKHAVCSPAEYKPGCRDGKCVNLQK
;
A
#
# COMPACT_ATOMS: atom_id res chain seq x y z
N MET A 1 23.76 -11.09 -39.41
CA MET A 1 22.64 -10.27 -39.92
C MET A 1 21.35 -11.02 -39.55
N LEU A 2 20.80 -10.76 -38.36
CA LEU A 2 19.47 -11.24 -37.99
C LEU A 2 18.74 -10.07 -37.33
N PHE A 3 17.62 -9.71 -37.96
CA PHE A 3 16.67 -8.72 -37.48
C PHE A 3 15.85 -9.35 -36.34
N CYS A 4 15.75 -8.66 -35.21
CA CYS A 4 14.68 -8.90 -34.23
C CYS A 4 13.82 -7.64 -34.16
N LEU A 5 12.61 -7.77 -34.69
CA LEU A 5 11.52 -6.84 -34.50
C LEU A 5 10.24 -7.67 -34.32
N ALA A 6 9.45 -7.23 -33.34
CA ALA A 6 8.04 -7.51 -33.08
C ALA A 6 7.72 -8.44 -31.89
N TYR A 7 7.41 -7.80 -30.76
CA TYR A 7 6.06 -7.77 -30.19
C TYR A 7 5.20 -9.02 -30.45
N ALA A 8 4.92 -9.79 -29.41
CA ALA A 8 3.77 -10.68 -29.38
C ALA A 8 2.71 -10.07 -28.43
N PRO A 9 1.45 -9.93 -28.86
CA PRO A 9 0.39 -9.44 -28.00
C PRO A 9 0.15 -10.46 -26.88
N SER A 10 -0.03 -9.96 -25.67
CA SER A 10 -0.70 -10.66 -24.58
C SER A 10 -1.89 -11.47 -25.12
N ALA A 11 -1.79 -12.80 -25.04
CA ALA A 11 -2.92 -13.68 -25.32
C ALA A 11 -3.98 -13.43 -24.23
N PHE A 12 -5.05 -12.73 -24.60
CA PHE A 12 -6.19 -12.48 -23.73
C PHE A 12 -7.34 -13.38 -24.13
N ALA A 13 -7.88 -14.10 -23.15
CA ALA A 13 -9.27 -14.50 -23.15
C ALA A 13 -9.85 -14.14 -21.78
N SER A 14 -10.89 -13.34 -21.76
CA SER A 14 -11.68 -13.07 -20.55
C SER A 14 -13.16 -13.19 -20.89
N ARG A 15 -13.94 -13.86 -20.04
CA ARG A 15 -15.39 -13.62 -19.97
C ARG A 15 -15.67 -12.42 -19.05
N PRO A 16 -16.74 -11.65 -19.31
CA PRO A 16 -17.13 -10.55 -18.42
C PRO A 16 -17.73 -11.11 -17.12
N GLY A 17 -17.26 -10.64 -15.96
CA GLY A 17 -17.90 -10.97 -14.68
C GLY A 17 -17.05 -11.01 -13.40
N GLY A 18 -15.83 -10.48 -13.37
CA GLY A 18 -15.09 -10.30 -12.11
C GLY A 18 -15.47 -8.97 -11.44
N GLY A 19 -15.95 -8.99 -10.20
CA GLY A 19 -16.16 -7.79 -9.39
C GLY A 19 -14.84 -7.16 -8.94
N ASP A 20 -14.92 -6.12 -8.10
CA ASP A 20 -13.78 -5.26 -7.67
C ASP A 20 -12.67 -5.99 -6.88
N GLU A 21 -12.86 -7.26 -6.55
CA GLU A 21 -11.86 -8.16 -5.98
C GLU A 21 -11.16 -8.91 -7.13
N GLY A 22 -10.03 -8.37 -7.61
CA GLY A 22 -9.23 -8.99 -8.68
C GLY A 22 -8.78 -10.43 -8.35
N PRO A 23 -8.53 -11.28 -9.36
CA PRO A 23 -8.17 -12.68 -9.13
C PRO A 23 -6.85 -12.81 -8.37
N ASP A 24 -6.76 -13.75 -7.43
CA ASP A 24 -5.48 -14.12 -6.82
C ASP A 24 -4.44 -14.41 -7.91
N GLN A 25 -3.34 -13.65 -7.93
CA GLN A 25 -2.24 -13.85 -8.89
C GLN A 25 -0.99 -14.35 -8.14
N CYS A 26 -0.46 -15.49 -8.57
CA CYS A 26 0.82 -16.03 -8.12
C CYS A 26 1.84 -15.89 -9.25
N THR A 27 2.89 -15.09 -9.06
CA THR A 27 3.98 -15.00 -10.03
C THR A 27 5.18 -15.82 -9.57
N VAL A 28 5.57 -16.79 -10.40
CA VAL A 28 6.77 -17.63 -10.22
C VAL A 28 7.80 -17.24 -11.28
N MET A 29 9.05 -17.02 -10.86
CA MET A 29 10.11 -16.55 -11.75
C MET A 29 11.31 -17.50 -11.68
N GLY A 30 11.94 -17.79 -12.82
CA GLY A 30 13.21 -18.49 -12.80
C GLY A 30 13.95 -18.52 -14.13
N GLU A 31 15.25 -18.85 -14.06
CA GLU A 31 16.11 -19.08 -15.22
C GLU A 31 15.86 -20.47 -15.80
N VAL A 32 15.60 -20.54 -17.10
CA VAL A 32 15.40 -21.80 -17.83
C VAL A 32 16.71 -22.55 -17.98
N VAL A 33 16.83 -23.71 -17.33
CA VAL A 33 18.02 -24.57 -17.45
C VAL A 33 17.85 -25.74 -18.41
N SER A 34 16.63 -26.20 -18.62
CA SER A 34 16.36 -27.20 -19.64
C SER A 34 14.90 -27.15 -20.07
N ILE A 35 14.68 -27.46 -21.34
CA ILE A 35 13.35 -27.59 -21.92
C ILE A 35 13.24 -29.03 -22.43
N GLN A 36 12.17 -29.72 -22.04
CA GLN A 36 11.80 -31.03 -22.58
C GLN A 36 10.46 -30.89 -23.29
N GLU A 37 10.42 -31.22 -24.57
CA GLU A 37 9.17 -31.22 -25.33
C GLU A 37 8.61 -32.64 -25.39
N ASP A 38 7.34 -32.82 -25.02
CA ASP A 38 6.62 -34.08 -25.23
C ASP A 38 5.18 -33.77 -25.68
N LYS A 39 4.76 -34.32 -26.81
CA LYS A 39 3.39 -34.25 -27.34
C LYS A 39 2.76 -32.84 -27.36
N GLY A 40 3.54 -31.82 -27.71
CA GLY A 40 3.05 -30.44 -27.77
C GLY A 40 2.98 -29.72 -26.42
N LEU A 41 3.45 -30.36 -25.35
CA LEU A 41 3.68 -29.74 -24.04
C LEU A 41 5.19 -29.46 -23.90
N ALA A 42 5.53 -28.25 -23.48
CA ALA A 42 6.89 -27.88 -23.12
C ALA A 42 7.05 -27.96 -21.61
N THR A 43 7.99 -28.76 -21.16
CA THR A 43 8.33 -28.91 -19.76
C THR A 43 9.60 -28.12 -19.48
N VAL A 44 9.48 -27.07 -18.68
CA VAL A 44 10.59 -26.15 -18.40
C VAL A 44 11.11 -26.40 -17.01
N ARG A 45 12.43 -26.57 -16.90
CA ARG A 45 13.14 -26.71 -15.62
C ARG A 45 13.78 -25.37 -15.25
N LEU A 46 13.52 -24.88 -14.03
CA LEU A 46 14.01 -23.59 -13.54
C LEU A 46 15.04 -23.74 -12.43
N LYS A 47 16.17 -23.00 -12.47
CA LYS A 47 17.31 -23.16 -11.54
C LYS A 47 17.21 -22.36 -10.23
N GLN A 48 16.51 -21.24 -10.26
CA GLN A 48 16.29 -20.40 -9.07
C GLN A 48 14.87 -19.86 -9.14
N ILE A 49 14.10 -20.04 -8.05
CA ILE A 49 12.72 -19.57 -8.00
C ILE A 49 12.62 -18.44 -7.00
N SER A 50 12.23 -17.27 -7.48
CA SER A 50 11.77 -16.17 -6.64
C SER A 50 10.29 -15.98 -6.89
N GLY A 51 9.49 -16.17 -5.85
CA GLY A 51 8.03 -15.97 -5.91
C GLY A 51 7.66 -14.67 -5.21
N SER A 52 6.78 -13.88 -5.83
CA SER A 52 6.07 -12.81 -5.14
C SER A 52 4.65 -13.30 -4.87
N THR A 53 4.34 -13.58 -3.60
CA THR A 53 2.97 -13.83 -3.17
C THR A 53 2.33 -12.48 -2.86
N THR A 54 1.49 -11.97 -3.76
CA THR A 54 0.67 -10.80 -3.42
C THR A 54 -0.45 -11.16 -2.44
N TYR A 55 -0.85 -12.43 -2.33
CA TYR A 55 -1.89 -12.90 -1.41
C TYR A 55 -1.66 -14.36 -0.94
N ASN A 56 -2.38 -14.77 0.13
CA ASN A 56 -2.32 -16.09 0.79
C ASN A 56 -2.60 -17.32 -0.12
N GLY A 57 -2.91 -17.12 -1.41
CA GLY A 57 -3.32 -18.16 -2.36
C GLY A 57 -2.20 -19.07 -2.91
N CYS A 58 -0.91 -18.71 -2.79
CA CYS A 58 0.17 -19.52 -3.39
C CYS A 58 0.54 -20.78 -2.59
N SER A 59 -0.02 -20.92 -1.38
CA SER A 59 0.06 -22.15 -0.58
C SER A 59 -0.72 -23.30 -1.23
N ALA A 60 -1.86 -22.99 -1.87
CA ALA A 60 -2.73 -23.96 -2.52
C ALA A 60 -2.23 -24.39 -3.93
N THR A 61 -1.36 -23.60 -4.56
CA THR A 61 -0.84 -23.88 -5.92
C THR A 61 0.48 -24.66 -5.93
N GLY A 62 1.06 -24.94 -4.75
CA GLY A 62 2.37 -25.60 -4.63
C GLY A 62 3.57 -24.68 -4.91
N ALA A 63 3.34 -23.43 -5.35
CA ALA A 63 4.38 -22.44 -5.64
C ALA A 63 5.22 -22.05 -4.41
N GLN A 64 4.63 -22.11 -3.21
CA GLN A 64 5.36 -21.86 -1.96
C GLN A 64 6.44 -22.93 -1.70
N GLY A 65 6.15 -24.21 -2.00
CA GLY A 65 7.14 -25.29 -1.93
C GLY A 65 8.22 -25.21 -3.01
N MET A 66 7.95 -24.47 -4.09
CA MET A 66 8.88 -24.24 -5.21
C MET A 66 9.93 -23.16 -4.90
N ALA A 67 9.59 -22.15 -4.08
CA ALA A 67 10.51 -21.06 -3.72
C ALA A 67 11.49 -21.43 -2.59
N GLU A 68 11.11 -22.34 -1.67
CA GLU A 68 11.88 -22.65 -0.46
C GLU A 68 12.98 -23.71 -0.66
N LYS A 69 12.88 -24.54 -1.69
CA LYS A 69 13.87 -25.55 -2.00
C LYS A 69 14.64 -25.08 -3.22
N ASN A 70 15.97 -24.94 -3.11
CA ASN A 70 16.91 -24.75 -4.23
C ASN A 70 16.90 -25.93 -5.24
N THR A 71 15.80 -26.66 -5.31
CA THR A 71 15.57 -27.81 -6.17
C THR A 71 14.95 -27.29 -7.45
N PRO A 72 15.52 -27.59 -8.62
CA PRO A 72 14.93 -27.15 -9.87
C PRO A 72 13.50 -27.68 -10.03
N VAL A 73 12.58 -26.79 -10.38
CA VAL A 73 11.16 -27.15 -10.55
C VAL A 73 10.82 -27.31 -12.00
N THR A 74 9.99 -28.31 -12.24
CA THR A 74 9.44 -28.66 -13.54
C THR A 74 8.06 -28.03 -13.68
N VAL A 75 7.93 -27.06 -14.58
CA VAL A 75 6.63 -26.42 -14.88
C VAL A 75 6.13 -26.96 -16.22
N PRO A 76 5.00 -27.70 -16.26
CA PRO A 76 4.37 -28.10 -17.51
C PRO A 76 3.68 -26.88 -18.13
N LEU A 77 4.13 -26.46 -19.31
CA LEU A 77 3.56 -25.35 -20.05
C LEU A 77 2.83 -25.88 -21.28
N ASN A 78 1.52 -25.64 -21.34
CA ASN A 78 0.72 -25.91 -22.52
C ASN A 78 0.77 -24.69 -23.43
N ILE A 79 1.80 -24.61 -24.28
CA ILE A 79 2.03 -23.44 -25.12
C ILE A 79 1.81 -23.77 -26.58
N GLN A 80 0.73 -23.20 -27.13
CA GLN A 80 0.48 -23.19 -28.57
C GLN A 80 0.14 -21.76 -29.02
N PRO A 81 0.81 -21.23 -30.06
CA PRO A 81 2.00 -21.77 -30.74
C PRO A 81 3.26 -21.70 -29.86
N LYS A 82 4.26 -22.54 -30.17
CA LYS A 82 5.54 -22.63 -29.44
C LYS A 82 6.18 -21.24 -29.30
N PRO A 83 6.32 -20.66 -28.10
CA PRO A 83 7.20 -19.51 -27.93
C PRO A 83 8.65 -19.97 -28.09
N PHE A 84 9.48 -19.07 -28.61
CA PHE A 84 10.93 -19.26 -28.72
C PHE A 84 11.58 -19.12 -27.34
N ILE A 85 11.25 -20.00 -26.40
CA ILE A 85 11.94 -20.07 -25.10
C ILE A 85 13.24 -20.84 -25.32
N THR A 86 14.35 -20.24 -24.94
CA THR A 86 15.69 -20.82 -25.03
C THR A 86 16.29 -21.01 -23.63
N VAL A 87 17.29 -21.89 -23.53
CA VAL A 87 18.04 -22.06 -22.28
C VAL A 87 18.77 -20.76 -21.98
N GLY A 88 18.62 -20.27 -20.74
CA GLY A 88 19.12 -18.95 -20.32
C GLY A 88 18.07 -17.83 -20.36
N ASP A 89 16.90 -18.07 -20.94
CA ASP A 89 15.80 -17.10 -20.85
C ASP A 89 15.27 -17.04 -19.42
N VAL A 90 14.76 -15.86 -19.08
CA VAL A 90 14.02 -15.63 -17.85
C VAL A 90 12.55 -15.67 -18.18
N VAL A 91 11.84 -16.56 -17.49
CA VAL A 91 10.40 -16.76 -17.67
C VAL A 91 9.67 -16.32 -16.42
N PHE A 92 8.66 -15.48 -16.61
CA PHE A 92 7.70 -15.08 -15.60
C PHE A 92 6.42 -15.85 -15.85
N VAL A 93 6.07 -16.70 -14.90
CA VAL A 93 4.86 -17.51 -14.93
C VAL A 93 3.85 -16.85 -13.98
N ASN A 94 2.85 -16.19 -14.53
CA ASN A 94 1.73 -15.67 -13.74
C ASN A 94 0.61 -16.71 -13.75
N VAL A 95 0.26 -17.21 -12.56
CA VAL A 95 -0.84 -18.15 -12.34
C VAL A 95 -2.01 -17.37 -11.74
N ARG A 96 -3.15 -17.34 -12.42
CA ARG A 96 -4.39 -16.73 -11.92
C ARG A 96 -5.26 -17.76 -11.20
N SER A 97 -6.21 -17.29 -10.40
CA SER A 97 -7.12 -18.12 -9.58
C SER A 97 -7.98 -19.11 -10.38
N ASP A 98 -8.21 -18.83 -11.66
CA ASP A 98 -8.87 -19.70 -12.64
C ASP A 98 -7.94 -20.78 -13.23
N ARG A 99 -6.68 -20.84 -12.79
CA ARG A 99 -5.58 -21.67 -13.31
C ARG A 99 -5.11 -21.27 -14.70
N ASP A 100 -5.46 -20.09 -15.19
CA ASP A 100 -4.83 -19.56 -16.38
C ASP A 100 -3.38 -19.18 -16.09
N ILE A 101 -2.49 -19.64 -16.97
CA ILE A 101 -1.05 -19.40 -16.91
C ILE A 101 -0.70 -18.43 -18.04
N SER A 102 -0.28 -17.21 -17.69
CA SER A 102 0.37 -16.32 -18.66
C SER A 102 1.88 -16.38 -18.49
N LEU A 103 2.57 -16.37 -19.63
CA LEU A 103 4.02 -16.40 -19.70
C LEU A 103 4.51 -15.09 -20.28
N GLU A 104 5.39 -14.41 -19.56
CA GLU A 104 6.22 -13.36 -20.13
C GLU A 104 7.65 -13.90 -20.21
N THR A 105 8.22 -13.88 -21.40
CA THR A 105 9.55 -14.37 -21.69
C THR A 105 10.41 -13.20 -22.09
N PHE A 106 11.64 -13.14 -21.57
CA PHE A 106 12.57 -12.08 -21.88
C PHE A 106 13.88 -12.69 -22.35
N ALA A 107 14.38 -12.23 -23.51
CA ALA A 107 15.68 -12.66 -24.02
C ALA A 107 16.79 -11.75 -23.46
N PRO A 108 18.02 -12.29 -23.26
CA PRO A 108 19.15 -11.51 -22.76
C PRO A 108 19.47 -10.25 -23.60
N GLY A 109 19.23 -10.31 -24.92
CA GLY A 109 19.51 -9.22 -25.85
C GLY A 109 18.53 -8.05 -25.78
N ASP A 110 17.38 -8.24 -25.14
CA ASP A 110 16.35 -7.20 -25.02
C ASP A 110 16.65 -6.27 -23.85
N PHE A 111 17.41 -6.71 -22.85
CA PHE A 111 17.72 -5.89 -21.66
C PHE A 111 19.02 -5.11 -21.82
N THR A 112 18.88 -3.83 -22.17
CA THR A 112 19.96 -2.85 -22.07
C THR A 112 19.72 -1.90 -20.90
N LEU A 113 20.78 -1.31 -20.35
CA LEU A 113 20.67 -0.29 -19.30
C LEU A 113 19.84 0.92 -19.78
N ASP A 114 19.98 1.30 -21.04
CA ASP A 114 19.21 2.40 -21.64
C ASP A 114 17.71 2.11 -21.72
N MET A 115 17.32 0.87 -22.05
CA MET A 115 15.92 0.47 -22.03
C MET A 115 15.37 0.56 -20.61
N LEU A 116 16.11 0.00 -19.65
CA LEU A 116 15.74 0.04 -18.24
C LEU A 116 15.57 1.48 -17.74
N LEU A 117 16.46 2.41 -18.14
CA LEU A 117 16.41 3.82 -17.74
C LEU A 117 15.18 4.52 -18.27
N LYS A 118 14.65 4.11 -19.43
CA LYS A 118 13.40 4.67 -19.97
C LYS A 118 12.16 4.15 -19.26
N GLU A 119 12.19 2.92 -18.77
CA GLU A 119 10.99 2.24 -18.27
C GLU A 119 10.89 2.18 -16.73
N VAL A 120 11.96 2.45 -16.00
CA VAL A 120 11.99 2.33 -14.52
C VAL A 120 10.89 3.14 -13.84
N GLN A 121 10.50 4.30 -14.39
CA GLN A 121 9.43 5.13 -13.82
C GLN A 121 8.06 4.44 -13.86
N ILE A 122 7.82 3.60 -14.87
CA ILE A 122 6.61 2.76 -15.01
C ILE A 122 6.65 1.63 -13.99
N TYR A 123 7.82 1.03 -13.81
CA TYR A 123 8.01 -0.12 -12.93
C TYR A 123 8.07 0.23 -11.45
N PHE A 124 8.38 1.49 -11.10
CA PHE A 124 8.63 1.87 -9.72
C PHE A 124 7.39 1.78 -8.82
N ASP A 125 6.18 1.96 -9.37
CA ASP A 125 4.94 1.94 -8.57
C ASP A 125 4.39 0.53 -8.34
N ASP A 126 4.75 -0.43 -9.19
CA ASP A 126 4.26 -1.79 -9.11
C ASP A 126 5.31 -2.72 -8.50
N ARG A 127 4.95 -3.40 -7.41
CA ARG A 127 5.87 -4.29 -6.68
C ARG A 127 6.37 -5.44 -7.56
N LEU A 128 5.51 -6.03 -8.38
CA LEU A 128 5.88 -7.13 -9.27
C LEU A 128 6.83 -6.63 -10.37
N GLN A 129 6.59 -5.45 -10.90
CA GLN A 129 7.48 -4.84 -11.89
C GLN A 129 8.86 -4.49 -11.31
N ARG A 130 8.94 -3.99 -10.07
CA ARG A 130 10.22 -3.83 -9.36
C ARG A 130 10.97 -5.16 -9.23
N PHE A 131 10.27 -6.26 -8.93
CA PHE A 131 10.90 -7.58 -8.87
C PHE A 131 11.39 -8.08 -10.24
N LYS A 132 10.57 -7.93 -11.29
CA LYS A 132 10.96 -8.18 -12.68
C LYS A 132 12.27 -7.46 -13.02
N PHE A 133 12.30 -6.17 -12.69
CA PHE A 133 13.41 -5.29 -12.92
C PHE A 133 14.70 -5.72 -12.20
N ILE A 134 14.63 -5.98 -10.89
CA ILE A 134 15.78 -6.47 -10.10
C ILE A 134 16.33 -7.77 -10.67
N TYR A 135 15.44 -8.69 -11.04
CA TYR A 135 15.83 -9.99 -11.55
C TYR A 135 16.50 -9.89 -12.91
N ALA A 136 15.98 -9.05 -13.81
CA ALA A 136 16.61 -8.79 -15.11
C ALA A 136 18.04 -8.23 -14.95
N ILE A 137 18.24 -7.28 -14.02
CA ILE A 137 19.58 -6.77 -13.69
C ILE A 137 20.48 -7.90 -13.22
N LYS A 138 20.01 -8.73 -12.28
CA LYS A 138 20.80 -9.82 -11.70
C LYS A 138 21.22 -10.85 -12.76
N CYS A 139 20.32 -11.22 -13.66
CA CYS A 139 20.56 -12.28 -14.64
C CYS A 139 21.35 -11.81 -15.87
N TYR A 140 21.14 -10.58 -16.33
CA TYR A 140 21.67 -10.14 -17.64
C TYR A 140 22.75 -9.08 -17.57
N LEU A 141 22.67 -8.17 -16.59
CA LEU A 141 23.59 -7.03 -16.52
C LEU A 141 24.65 -7.16 -15.42
N GLY A 142 24.36 -7.96 -14.39
CA GLY A 142 25.15 -7.99 -13.17
C GLY A 142 24.91 -6.76 -12.31
N VAL A 143 24.58 -6.99 -11.04
CA VAL A 143 24.24 -5.93 -10.08
C VAL A 143 25.38 -4.91 -9.93
N GLN A 144 26.60 -5.38 -9.70
CA GLN A 144 27.76 -4.49 -9.47
C GLN A 144 28.06 -3.62 -10.69
N GLN A 145 28.13 -4.23 -11.89
CA GLN A 145 28.36 -3.51 -13.13
C GLN A 145 27.24 -2.49 -13.42
N THR A 146 26.01 -2.81 -13.03
CA THR A 146 24.88 -1.88 -13.16
C THR A 146 25.04 -0.69 -12.24
N VAL A 147 25.38 -0.91 -10.96
CA VAL A 147 25.64 0.19 -10.01
C VAL A 147 26.76 1.10 -10.51
N GLU A 148 27.89 0.53 -10.95
CA GLU A 148 29.03 1.29 -11.49
C GLU A 148 28.66 2.17 -12.68
N LYS A 149 27.72 1.74 -13.54
CA LYS A 149 27.22 2.52 -14.67
C LYS A 149 26.17 3.56 -14.30
N LEU A 150 25.39 3.32 -13.24
CA LEU A 150 24.33 4.24 -12.81
C LEU A 150 24.87 5.43 -12.01
N VAL A 151 25.99 5.27 -11.31
CA VAL A 151 26.56 6.35 -10.48
C VAL A 151 26.92 7.60 -11.29
N PRO A 152 27.61 7.52 -12.45
CA PRO A 152 27.86 8.70 -13.29
C PRO A 152 26.59 9.40 -13.76
N GLU A 153 25.53 8.64 -14.05
CA GLU A 153 24.25 9.17 -14.53
C GLU A 153 23.53 10.03 -13.47
N LEU A 154 23.84 9.87 -12.17
CA LEU A 154 23.30 10.75 -11.13
C LEU A 154 23.79 12.20 -11.24
N VAL A 155 24.92 12.43 -11.90
CA VAL A 155 25.59 13.74 -11.96
C VAL A 155 25.56 14.30 -13.37
N GLU A 156 25.94 13.49 -14.35
CA GLU A 156 26.25 13.96 -15.71
C GLU A 156 25.05 13.92 -16.65
N ALA A 157 24.01 13.15 -16.32
CA ALA A 157 22.88 12.95 -17.18
C ALA A 157 21.88 14.12 -17.15
N ASP A 158 21.01 14.15 -18.16
CA ASP A 158 19.82 14.99 -18.16
C ASP A 158 18.85 14.59 -17.04
N LYS A 159 17.86 15.44 -16.77
CA LYS A 159 16.91 15.28 -15.67
C LYS A 159 16.20 13.92 -15.67
N GLU A 160 15.74 13.45 -16.83
CA GLU A 160 14.95 12.22 -16.92
C GLU A 160 15.83 11.00 -16.63
N LYS A 161 16.99 10.92 -17.28
CA LYS A 161 17.97 9.85 -17.03
C LYS A 161 18.48 9.85 -15.59
N ARG A 162 18.73 11.03 -15.02
CA ARG A 162 19.17 11.19 -13.64
C ARG A 162 18.14 10.66 -12.65
N LEU A 163 16.87 11.04 -12.81
CA LEU A 163 15.78 10.51 -12.01
C LEU A 163 15.67 8.99 -12.15
N SER A 164 15.74 8.47 -13.38
CA SER A 164 15.68 7.04 -13.62
C SER A 164 16.83 6.27 -12.95
N ALA A 165 18.06 6.79 -13.06
CA ALA A 165 19.22 6.21 -12.40
C ALA A 165 19.07 6.22 -10.87
N ALA A 166 18.57 7.32 -10.31
CA ALA A 166 18.27 7.44 -8.89
C ALA A 166 17.24 6.38 -8.43
N LEU A 167 16.12 6.25 -9.14
CA LEU A 167 15.09 5.26 -8.83
C LEU A 167 15.64 3.83 -8.90
N MET A 168 16.48 3.51 -9.88
CA MET A 168 17.10 2.19 -9.97
C MET A 168 18.01 1.88 -8.79
N LEU A 169 18.88 2.83 -8.39
CA LEU A 169 19.77 2.63 -7.26
C LEU A 169 18.98 2.43 -5.96
N ILE A 170 17.87 3.14 -5.79
CA ILE A 170 16.95 2.94 -4.66
C ILE A 170 16.33 1.53 -4.69
N VAL A 171 15.88 1.05 -5.84
CA VAL A 171 15.33 -0.32 -5.99
C VAL A 171 16.39 -1.38 -5.70
N LEU A 172 17.63 -1.20 -6.19
CA LEU A 172 18.72 -2.15 -5.98
C LEU A 172 19.14 -2.22 -4.51
N ALA A 173 19.34 -1.07 -3.86
CA ALA A 173 19.52 -1.02 -2.41
C ALA A 173 18.36 -1.71 -1.69
N GLY A 174 17.15 -1.50 -2.23
CA GLY A 174 15.91 -2.18 -1.86
C GLY A 174 15.99 -3.69 -1.78
N ALA A 175 16.61 -4.27 -2.80
CA ALA A 175 16.84 -5.70 -2.92
C ALA A 175 18.05 -6.21 -2.12
N LYS A 176 18.58 -5.39 -1.19
CA LYS A 176 19.78 -5.66 -0.40
C LYS A 176 21.04 -5.83 -1.25
N HIS A 177 21.08 -5.20 -2.42
CA HIS A 177 22.29 -5.13 -3.22
C HIS A 177 23.18 -3.97 -2.75
N PRO A 178 24.52 -4.14 -2.82
CA PRO A 178 25.44 -3.11 -2.37
C PRO A 178 25.34 -1.87 -3.26
N VAL A 179 24.91 -0.76 -2.67
CA VAL A 179 24.99 0.58 -3.25
C VAL A 179 25.75 1.43 -2.25
N PRO A 180 26.81 2.16 -2.68
CA PRO A 180 27.58 2.92 -1.72
C PRO A 180 26.75 4.06 -1.09
N PRO A 181 26.95 4.36 0.21
CA PRO A 181 26.00 5.19 0.97
C PRO A 181 25.82 6.62 0.45
N ALA A 182 26.87 7.23 -0.09
CA ALA A 182 26.83 8.61 -0.59
C ALA A 182 25.98 8.72 -1.85
N GLU A 183 26.11 7.75 -2.75
CA GLU A 183 25.38 7.63 -4.00
C GLU A 183 23.91 7.31 -3.74
N LEU A 184 23.62 6.46 -2.74
CA LEU A 184 22.25 6.21 -2.31
C LEU A 184 21.60 7.45 -1.68
N GLN A 185 22.34 8.25 -0.92
CA GLN A 185 21.84 9.53 -0.40
C GLN A 185 21.54 10.52 -1.54
N LEU A 186 22.43 10.61 -2.53
CA LEU A 186 22.20 11.45 -3.72
C LEU A 186 20.99 10.95 -4.53
N ALA A 187 20.87 9.64 -4.74
CA ALA A 187 19.74 9.03 -5.41
C ALA A 187 18.41 9.30 -4.69
N LEU A 188 18.38 9.17 -3.35
CA LEU A 188 17.20 9.51 -2.55
C LEU A 188 16.83 10.98 -2.71
N ARG A 189 17.81 11.89 -2.68
CA ARG A 189 17.57 13.32 -2.88
C ARG A 189 16.97 13.59 -4.26
N ILE A 190 17.57 13.07 -5.33
CA ILE A 190 17.05 13.21 -6.70
C ILE A 190 15.64 12.62 -6.79
N GLY A 191 15.46 11.39 -6.31
CA GLY A 191 14.19 10.69 -6.31
C GLY A 191 13.11 11.48 -5.59
N LEU A 192 13.37 12.02 -4.41
CA LEU A 192 12.37 12.76 -3.63
C LEU A 192 12.12 14.19 -4.16
N MET A 193 13.12 14.83 -4.80
CA MET A 193 12.94 16.17 -5.40
C MET A 193 12.22 16.10 -6.75
N GLU A 194 12.54 15.10 -7.56
CA GLU A 194 12.11 15.03 -8.95
C GLU A 194 10.94 14.06 -9.17
N SER A 195 10.84 13.00 -8.35
CA SER A 195 9.68 12.12 -8.35
C SER A 195 8.58 12.73 -7.51
N ARG A 196 7.45 13.06 -8.13
CA ARG A 196 6.22 13.43 -7.40
C ARG A 196 5.55 12.23 -6.71
N LYS A 197 6.29 11.13 -6.50
CA LYS A 197 5.73 9.84 -6.09
C LYS A 197 6.14 9.52 -4.64
N SER A 198 5.14 9.28 -3.80
CA SER A 198 5.32 8.86 -2.41
C SER A 198 6.03 7.49 -2.27
N ALA A 199 5.99 6.67 -3.32
CA ALA A 199 6.67 5.36 -3.36
C ALA A 199 8.17 5.47 -3.08
N VAL A 200 8.81 6.58 -3.46
CA VAL A 200 10.24 6.84 -3.17
C VAL A 200 10.46 6.94 -1.67
N GLY A 201 9.55 7.61 -0.96
CA GLY A 201 9.62 7.72 0.49
C GLY A 201 9.51 6.36 1.18
N SER A 202 8.59 5.50 0.72
CA SER A 202 8.41 4.16 1.28
C SER A 202 9.63 3.25 1.08
N SER A 203 10.40 3.45 0.01
CA SER A 203 11.61 2.65 -0.29
C SER A 203 12.77 2.90 0.67
N ILE A 204 12.71 3.94 1.50
CA ILE A 204 13.81 4.29 2.41
C ILE A 204 13.97 3.30 3.56
N THR A 205 12.93 2.50 3.87
CA THR A 205 13.00 1.36 4.79
C THR A 205 14.14 0.41 4.47
N LEU A 206 14.60 0.42 3.22
CA LEU A 206 15.58 -0.50 2.70
C LEU A 206 17.01 0.03 2.80
N TYR A 207 17.21 1.25 3.31
CA TYR A 207 18.53 1.84 3.51
C TYR A 207 19.32 1.06 4.58
N PRO A 208 20.48 0.45 4.24
CA PRO A 208 21.26 -0.36 5.17
C PRO A 208 22.21 0.46 6.04
N GLY A 209 22.36 1.77 5.78
CA GLY A 209 23.31 2.64 6.45
C GLY A 209 22.75 3.34 7.69
N ASP A 210 23.46 4.40 8.12
CA ASP A 210 23.09 5.22 9.25
C ASP A 210 21.77 5.97 9.02
N ARG A 211 20.74 5.58 9.78
CA ARG A 211 19.40 6.18 9.73
C ARG A 211 19.40 7.66 10.09
N ALA A 212 20.29 8.10 10.98
CA ALA A 212 20.37 9.51 11.38
C ALA A 212 20.85 10.41 10.23
N GLN A 213 21.80 9.92 9.41
CA GLN A 213 22.26 10.66 8.23
C GLN A 213 21.14 10.86 7.22
N VAL A 214 20.35 9.82 6.98
CA VAL A 214 19.19 9.90 6.09
C VAL A 214 18.17 10.91 6.62
N VAL A 215 17.86 10.87 7.92
CA VAL A 215 16.95 11.86 8.53
C VAL A 215 17.48 13.29 8.36
N ASN A 216 18.79 13.53 8.48
CA ASN A 216 19.37 14.86 8.23
C ASN A 216 19.18 15.31 6.77
N VAL A 217 19.31 14.40 5.80
CA VAL A 217 19.01 14.69 4.38
C VAL A 217 17.54 15.07 4.23
N LEU A 218 16.62 14.29 4.81
CA LEU A 218 15.18 14.55 4.74
C LEU A 218 14.80 15.88 5.40
N ILE A 219 15.42 16.25 6.52
CA ILE A 219 15.25 17.58 7.15
C ILE A 219 15.68 18.68 6.18
N GLY A 220 16.85 18.55 5.57
CA GLY A 220 17.32 19.49 4.55
C GLY A 220 16.33 19.64 3.38
N MET A 221 15.69 18.54 2.97
CA MET A 221 14.65 18.57 1.93
C MET A 221 13.38 19.32 2.35
N LEU A 222 12.99 19.26 3.61
CA LEU A 222 11.84 20.03 4.09
C LEU A 222 12.09 21.54 4.11
N HIS A 223 13.36 21.95 4.25
CA HIS A 223 13.75 23.37 4.18
C HIS A 223 13.94 23.85 2.75
N ASP A 224 14.16 22.94 1.81
CA ASP A 224 14.30 23.26 0.39
C ASP A 224 12.94 23.56 -0.23
N LYS A 225 12.75 24.82 -0.65
CA LYS A 225 11.50 25.27 -1.25
C LYS A 225 11.29 24.73 -2.67
N GLU A 226 12.34 24.22 -3.31
CA GLU A 226 12.24 23.58 -4.63
C GLU A 226 11.60 22.19 -4.57
N VAL A 227 11.52 21.59 -3.37
CA VAL A 227 10.81 20.32 -3.17
C VAL A 227 9.31 20.54 -3.39
N VAL A 228 8.84 20.00 -4.51
CA VAL A 228 7.47 20.13 -5.02
C VAL A 228 6.46 19.36 -4.15
N ASP A 229 6.84 18.21 -3.60
CA ASP A 229 5.98 17.40 -2.73
C ASP A 229 6.70 17.06 -1.40
N PRO A 230 6.47 17.82 -0.31
CA PRO A 230 7.08 17.53 0.99
C PRO A 230 6.54 16.23 1.61
N PHE A 231 5.38 15.73 1.16
CA PHE A 231 4.78 14.51 1.72
C PHE A 231 5.62 13.26 1.42
N ALA A 232 6.36 13.22 0.31
CA ALA A 232 7.30 12.13 0.06
C ALA A 232 8.42 12.06 1.12
N SER A 233 8.92 13.21 1.56
CA SER A 233 9.90 13.30 2.64
C SER A 233 9.30 12.92 4.00
N ILE A 234 8.04 13.31 4.25
CA ILE A 234 7.31 12.95 5.48
C ILE A 234 7.06 11.44 5.54
N VAL A 235 6.65 10.81 4.42
CA VAL A 235 6.53 9.34 4.32
C VAL A 235 7.86 8.68 4.65
N ALA A 236 8.94 9.15 4.02
CA ALA A 236 10.28 8.65 4.29
C ALA A 236 10.63 8.74 5.78
N MET A 237 10.38 9.88 6.42
CA MET A 237 10.60 10.03 7.87
C MET A 237 9.78 9.04 8.69
N GLY A 238 8.52 8.78 8.29
CA GLY A 238 7.67 7.76 8.90
C GLY A 238 8.33 6.40 8.90
N GLU A 239 8.84 5.99 7.73
CA GLU A 239 9.59 4.74 7.56
C GLU A 239 10.92 4.71 8.32
N MET A 240 11.46 5.88 8.71
CA MET A 240 12.63 5.98 9.58
C MET A 240 12.31 5.66 11.05
N GLY A 241 11.04 5.56 11.44
CA GLY A 241 10.61 5.20 12.78
C GLY A 241 10.94 6.31 13.80
N GLU A 242 11.34 5.92 15.01
CA GLU A 242 11.65 6.86 16.10
C GLU A 242 12.74 7.88 15.72
N GLU A 243 13.71 7.49 14.88
CA GLU A 243 14.74 8.41 14.37
C GLU A 243 14.13 9.53 13.52
N GLY A 244 13.11 9.20 12.72
CA GLY A 244 12.36 10.17 11.92
C GLY A 244 11.59 11.19 12.75
N ALA A 245 11.22 10.84 13.99
CA ALA A 245 10.52 11.74 14.90
C ALA A 245 11.31 13.02 15.25
N ARG A 246 12.63 13.03 15.01
CA ARG A 246 13.48 14.21 15.16
C ARG A 246 13.11 15.33 14.19
N ALA A 247 12.61 14.99 13.01
CA ALA A 247 12.24 15.92 11.96
C ALA A 247 10.82 16.48 12.09
N LEU A 248 10.06 16.09 13.13
CA LEU A 248 8.68 16.56 13.32
C LEU A 248 8.51 18.08 13.36
N PRO A 249 9.38 18.87 14.02
CA PRO A 249 9.27 20.33 13.97
C PRO A 249 9.30 20.86 12.55
N ASP A 250 10.26 20.39 11.75
CA ASP A 250 10.46 20.79 10.36
C ASP A 250 9.30 20.32 9.46
N ALA A 251 8.81 19.10 9.67
CA ALA A 251 7.67 18.55 8.95
C ALA A 251 6.40 19.36 9.22
N ILE A 252 6.12 19.67 10.48
CA ILE A 252 4.97 20.50 10.88
C ILE A 252 5.10 21.89 10.28
N ASP A 253 6.28 22.51 10.34
CA ASP A 253 6.49 23.84 9.75
C ASP A 253 6.33 23.85 8.23
N ARG A 254 6.84 22.82 7.53
CA ARG A 254 6.72 22.71 6.08
C ARG A 254 5.28 22.53 5.63
N ILE A 255 4.48 21.68 6.29
CA ILE A 255 3.07 21.45 5.93
C ILE A 255 2.20 22.65 6.32
N ASN A 256 2.52 23.33 7.43
CA ASN A 256 1.85 24.56 7.86
C ASN A 256 2.07 25.73 6.88
N ASP A 257 3.03 25.63 5.96
CA ASP A 257 3.19 26.66 4.94
C ASP A 257 2.07 26.58 3.89
N ALA A 258 1.47 27.72 3.54
CA ALA A 258 0.27 27.80 2.69
C ALA A 258 0.49 27.26 1.26
N SER A 259 1.74 27.20 0.80
CA SER A 259 2.09 26.55 -0.47
C SER A 259 2.02 25.03 -0.39
N ALA A 260 2.21 24.47 0.80
CA ALA A 260 2.20 23.03 1.04
C ALA A 260 0.79 22.47 1.29
N SER A 261 -0.10 23.28 1.88
CA SER A 261 -1.48 22.87 2.17
C SER A 261 -2.32 22.61 0.91
N GLN A 262 -1.92 23.16 -0.24
CA GLN A 262 -2.57 22.96 -1.54
C GLN A 262 -2.06 21.72 -2.30
N LEU A 263 -1.05 21.01 -1.80
CA LEU A 263 -0.30 20.05 -2.62
C LEU A 263 -0.99 18.70 -2.80
N ARG A 264 -1.78 18.23 -1.82
CA ARG A 264 -2.38 16.89 -1.85
C ARG A 264 -3.67 16.79 -1.05
N SER A 265 -4.72 16.20 -1.63
CA SER A 265 -5.99 15.94 -0.95
C SER A 265 -5.90 14.86 0.13
N ASP A 266 -4.89 13.98 0.06
CA ASP A 266 -4.61 12.90 1.03
C ASP A 266 -3.48 13.22 2.01
N GLY A 267 -2.99 14.47 2.03
CA GLY A 267 -1.84 14.89 2.85
C GLY A 267 -2.08 14.76 4.35
N ASP A 268 -3.33 14.91 4.80
CA ASP A 268 -3.74 14.70 6.18
C ASP A 268 -3.54 13.25 6.63
N ARG A 269 -3.95 12.28 5.82
CA ARG A 269 -3.75 10.85 6.06
C ARG A 269 -2.26 10.51 6.05
N ILE A 270 -1.52 10.98 5.05
CA ILE A 270 -0.07 10.71 4.93
C ILE A 270 0.68 11.19 6.17
N PHE A 271 0.38 12.41 6.63
CA PHE A 271 1.01 12.95 7.83
C PHE A 271 0.68 12.09 9.06
N ALA A 272 -0.59 11.77 9.28
CA ALA A 272 -1.02 10.97 10.43
C ALA A 272 -0.39 9.56 10.44
N GLU A 273 -0.34 8.89 9.28
CA GLU A 273 0.32 7.59 9.13
C GLU A 273 1.81 7.67 9.39
N ALA A 274 2.50 8.71 8.88
CA ALA A 274 3.92 8.90 9.12
C ALA A 274 4.22 9.11 10.60
N VAL A 275 3.46 9.97 11.29
CA VAL A 275 3.62 10.21 12.74
C VAL A 275 3.39 8.93 13.55
N THR A 276 2.40 8.11 13.14
CA THR A 276 2.13 6.80 13.76
C THR A 276 3.33 5.85 13.58
N LYS A 277 3.90 5.78 12.37
CA LYS A 277 5.10 4.96 12.11
C LYS A 277 6.32 5.44 12.90
N MET A 278 6.43 6.75 13.15
CA MET A 278 7.46 7.32 14.02
C MET A 278 7.25 7.01 15.52
N LYS A 279 6.05 6.55 15.92
CA LYS A 279 5.61 6.43 17.32
C LYS A 279 5.76 7.75 18.09
N ALA A 280 5.36 8.85 17.45
CA ALA A 280 5.64 10.20 17.93
C ALA A 280 4.38 11.07 18.02
N GLU A 281 3.21 10.46 18.22
CA GLU A 281 1.92 11.12 18.28
C GLU A 281 1.89 12.20 19.37
N GLU A 282 2.25 11.85 20.61
CA GLU A 282 2.27 12.81 21.73
C GLU A 282 3.24 13.98 21.47
N LYS A 283 4.40 13.68 20.88
CA LYS A 283 5.38 14.71 20.52
C LYS A 283 4.85 15.64 19.43
N ALA A 284 4.22 15.09 18.41
CA ALA A 284 3.58 15.86 17.34
C ALA A 284 2.49 16.77 17.90
N VAL A 285 1.63 16.26 18.79
CA VAL A 285 0.60 17.06 19.48
C VAL A 285 1.20 18.20 20.26
N LYS A 286 2.23 17.93 21.08
CA LYS A 286 2.89 18.97 21.87
C LYS A 286 3.46 20.09 21.00
N ILE A 287 4.12 19.76 19.89
CA ILE A 287 4.68 20.74 18.95
C ILE A 287 3.55 21.53 18.27
N PHE A 288 2.50 20.84 17.84
CA PHE A 288 1.35 21.46 17.18
C PHE A 288 0.61 22.43 18.09
N MET A 289 0.27 22.03 19.32
CA MET A 289 -0.44 22.88 20.27
C MET A 289 0.38 24.12 20.64
N ALA A 290 1.71 23.97 20.82
CA ALA A 290 2.58 25.14 21.02
C ALA A 290 2.48 26.15 19.87
N LYS A 291 2.39 25.69 18.61
CA LYS A 291 2.19 26.59 17.46
C LYS A 291 0.80 27.21 17.42
N VAL A 292 -0.23 26.49 17.88
CA VAL A 292 -1.59 27.02 18.02
C VAL A 292 -1.61 28.16 19.04
N ASP A 293 -1.00 27.96 20.21
CA ASP A 293 -0.91 28.96 21.28
C ASP A 293 -0.13 30.20 20.85
N GLU A 294 0.93 30.00 20.06
CA GLU A 294 1.72 31.09 19.46
C GLU A 294 1.00 31.81 18.30
N GLY A 295 -0.19 31.36 17.88
CA GLY A 295 -0.92 31.91 16.74
C GLY A 295 -0.22 31.70 15.39
N LYS A 296 0.68 30.72 15.29
CA LYS A 296 1.50 30.45 14.10
C LYS A 296 0.88 29.43 13.13
N LEU A 297 -0.28 28.89 13.44
CA LEU A 297 -1.01 28.01 12.53
C LEU A 297 -1.63 28.85 11.40
N LYS A 298 -1.13 28.68 10.17
CA LYS A 298 -1.58 29.47 9.01
C LYS A 298 -2.93 29.00 8.47
N ASP A 299 -3.18 27.69 8.56
CA ASP A 299 -4.35 27.04 8.00
C ASP A 299 -4.98 26.08 9.02
N LYS A 300 -6.21 26.41 9.44
CA LYS A 300 -7.00 25.62 10.39
C LYS A 300 -7.79 24.48 9.72
N GLU A 301 -7.83 24.46 8.38
CA GLU A 301 -8.58 23.50 7.58
C GLU A 301 -7.69 22.67 6.64
N GLY A 302 -6.38 22.98 6.62
CA GLY A 302 -5.38 22.35 5.80
C GLY A 302 -4.99 20.93 6.24
N PRO A 303 -4.10 20.27 5.49
CA PRO A 303 -3.70 18.89 5.74
C PRO A 303 -3.02 18.68 7.09
N LEU A 304 -2.29 19.68 7.61
CA LEU A 304 -1.73 19.59 8.96
C LEU A 304 -2.82 19.51 10.02
N ALA A 305 -3.77 20.46 10.02
CA ALA A 305 -4.88 20.51 10.95
C ALA A 305 -5.70 19.21 10.94
N LYS A 306 -6.10 18.77 9.74
CA LYS A 306 -6.85 17.51 9.54
C LYS A 306 -6.03 16.29 9.97
N GLY A 307 -4.75 16.25 9.63
CA GLY A 307 -3.85 15.15 9.97
C GLY A 307 -3.64 15.03 11.48
N MET A 308 -3.49 16.15 12.18
CA MET A 308 -3.43 16.18 13.65
C MET A 308 -4.71 15.62 14.27
N CYS A 309 -5.89 15.97 13.73
CA CYS A 309 -7.18 15.43 14.20
C CYS A 309 -7.40 13.94 13.89
N ARG A 310 -6.58 13.34 13.02
CA ARG A 310 -6.59 11.89 12.75
C ARG A 310 -5.72 11.08 13.71
N LEU A 311 -4.85 11.73 14.50
CA LEU A 311 -3.97 11.03 15.42
C LEU A 311 -4.77 10.38 16.55
N LYS A 312 -4.47 9.10 16.84
CA LYS A 312 -5.11 8.33 17.91
C LYS A 312 -4.45 8.59 19.26
N VAL A 313 -4.46 9.85 19.70
CA VAL A 313 -3.82 10.29 20.95
C VAL A 313 -4.87 10.73 21.97
N LYS A 314 -4.68 10.35 23.23
CA LYS A 314 -5.53 10.78 24.34
C LYS A 314 -5.10 12.17 24.80
N SER A 315 -5.46 13.20 24.03
CA SER A 315 -5.24 14.61 24.39
C SER A 315 -6.58 15.34 24.40
N ASP A 316 -7.06 15.72 25.59
CA ASP A 316 -8.30 16.47 25.74
C ASP A 316 -8.22 17.83 25.04
N GLU A 317 -7.03 18.43 25.05
CA GLU A 317 -6.73 19.70 24.42
C GLU A 317 -6.82 19.62 22.90
N LEU A 318 -6.17 18.64 22.27
CA LEU A 318 -6.29 18.40 20.84
C LEU A 318 -7.72 18.05 20.45
N ALA A 319 -8.38 17.20 21.24
CA ALA A 319 -9.77 16.83 21.00
C ALA A 319 -10.72 18.04 21.08
N ALA A 320 -10.51 18.95 22.03
CA ALA A 320 -11.25 20.19 22.11
C ALA A 320 -10.97 21.11 20.91
N TRP A 321 -9.70 21.21 20.49
CA TRP A 321 -9.31 21.98 19.33
C TRP A 321 -9.97 21.47 18.05
N CYS A 322 -9.93 20.16 17.80
CA CYS A 322 -10.56 19.52 16.65
C CYS A 322 -12.09 19.68 16.63
N ARG A 323 -12.74 19.84 17.79
CA ARG A 323 -14.19 20.11 17.87
C ARG A 323 -14.55 21.57 17.59
N ASN A 324 -13.71 22.51 18.03
CA ASN A 324 -14.07 23.93 18.12
C ASN A 324 -13.38 24.82 17.08
N GLY A 325 -12.26 24.39 16.49
CA GLY A 325 -11.41 25.24 15.66
C GLY A 325 -10.73 24.57 14.46
N GLY A 326 -10.72 23.24 14.38
CA GLY A 326 -10.25 22.48 13.22
C GLY A 326 -11.41 21.84 12.46
N VAL A 327 -11.29 21.69 11.13
CA VAL A 327 -12.19 20.81 10.38
C VAL A 327 -11.80 19.39 10.71
N ASP A 328 -12.48 18.79 11.68
CA ASP A 328 -12.40 17.38 11.97
C ASP A 328 -12.92 16.59 10.75
N PRO A 329 -12.03 15.95 9.95
CA PRO A 329 -12.46 15.23 8.75
C PRO A 329 -13.35 14.02 9.10
N GLN A 330 -13.38 13.64 10.38
CA GLN A 330 -14.22 12.56 10.90
C GLN A 330 -15.51 13.07 11.53
N ALA A 331 -15.77 14.39 11.55
CA ALA A 331 -16.96 14.96 12.19
C ALA A 331 -18.24 14.41 11.57
N ALA A 332 -18.31 14.40 10.24
CA ALA A 332 -19.44 13.85 9.50
C ALA A 332 -19.62 12.35 9.75
N CYS A 333 -18.53 11.58 9.80
CA CYS A 333 -18.58 10.15 10.11
C CYS A 333 -19.06 9.90 11.55
N ARG A 334 -18.50 10.61 12.55
CA ARG A 334 -18.92 10.51 13.95
C ARG A 334 -20.36 10.94 14.17
N GLU A 335 -20.80 12.01 13.51
CA GLU A 335 -22.18 12.45 13.56
C GLU A 335 -23.13 11.43 12.93
N ALA A 336 -22.77 10.88 11.77
CA ALA A 336 -23.55 9.82 11.12
C ALA A 336 -23.65 8.57 12.01
N VAL A 337 -22.55 8.15 12.63
CA VAL A 337 -22.52 7.03 13.59
C VAL A 337 -23.40 7.36 14.80
N GLY A 338 -23.27 8.53 15.41
CA GLY A 338 -24.10 8.93 16.55
C GLY A 338 -25.59 9.01 16.23
N ARG A 339 -25.96 9.42 15.00
CA ARG A 339 -27.34 9.39 14.51
C ARG A 339 -27.86 7.95 14.34
N LEU A 340 -27.03 7.06 13.80
CA LEU A 340 -27.36 5.64 13.68
C LEU A 340 -27.55 4.99 15.07
N ASP A 341 -26.63 5.22 16.00
CA ASP A 341 -26.72 4.70 17.37
C ASP A 341 -27.97 5.20 18.10
N SER A 342 -28.27 6.50 17.96
CA SER A 342 -29.47 7.13 18.52
C SER A 342 -30.74 6.51 17.93
N PHE A 343 -30.77 6.25 16.62
CA PHE A 343 -31.89 5.59 15.97
C PHE A 343 -32.05 4.14 16.45
N ILE A 344 -30.96 3.37 16.51
CA ILE A 344 -30.96 1.99 16.98
C ILE A 344 -31.48 1.89 18.42
N ALA A 345 -31.13 2.84 19.29
CA ALA A 345 -31.64 2.89 20.66
C ALA A 345 -33.17 3.04 20.75
N THR A 346 -33.85 3.51 19.69
CA THR A 346 -35.33 3.59 19.63
C THR A 346 -36.00 2.30 19.16
N LEU A 347 -35.23 1.35 18.66
CA LEU A 347 -35.76 0.11 18.11
C LEU A 347 -36.08 -0.89 19.24
N PRO A 348 -37.13 -1.70 19.10
CA PRO A 348 -37.50 -2.67 20.14
C PRO A 348 -36.39 -3.71 20.28
N ASN A 349 -35.86 -3.86 21.50
CA ASN A 349 -34.82 -4.82 21.84
C ASN A 349 -35.29 -5.85 22.89
N THR A 350 -36.57 -5.82 23.25
CA THR A 350 -37.16 -6.69 24.27
C THR A 350 -37.53 -8.05 23.72
N CYS A 351 -37.28 -9.10 24.48
CA CYS A 351 -37.58 -10.49 24.13
C CYS A 351 -38.17 -11.25 25.33
N GLY A 352 -38.96 -12.27 25.04
CA GLY A 352 -39.40 -13.27 26.03
C GLY A 352 -38.67 -14.61 25.90
N ARG A 353 -38.13 -14.92 24.71
CA ARG A 353 -37.38 -16.14 24.38
C ARG A 353 -36.36 -15.88 23.27
N ASP A 354 -35.41 -16.79 23.09
CA ASP A 354 -34.35 -16.68 22.07
C ASP A 354 -34.90 -16.48 20.65
N ASP A 355 -36.00 -17.15 20.31
CA ASP A 355 -36.66 -17.05 18.99
C ASP A 355 -37.24 -15.66 18.70
N ASP A 356 -37.43 -14.82 19.71
CA ASP A 356 -37.89 -13.44 19.54
C ASP A 356 -36.74 -12.54 19.03
N CYS A 357 -35.49 -13.00 19.16
CA CYS A 357 -34.29 -12.34 18.66
C CYS A 357 -33.92 -12.86 17.27
N SER A 358 -34.72 -12.52 16.26
CA SER A 358 -34.35 -12.72 14.85
C SER A 358 -34.30 -11.36 14.15
N GLY A 359 -33.13 -10.89 13.73
CA GLY A 359 -32.98 -9.51 13.26
C GLY A 359 -31.81 -9.24 12.32
N TYR A 360 -31.81 -8.01 11.80
CA TYR A 360 -30.76 -7.44 10.97
C TYR A 360 -29.50 -7.16 11.80
N TYR A 361 -28.37 -7.59 11.27
CA TYR A 361 -27.05 -7.23 11.77
C TYR A 361 -26.68 -5.85 11.26
N PHE A 362 -26.50 -4.89 12.16
CA PHE A 362 -25.83 -3.64 11.83
C PHE A 362 -24.38 -3.74 12.31
N PRO A 363 -23.42 -4.12 11.44
CA PRO A 363 -22.02 -3.93 11.75
C PRO A 363 -21.75 -2.43 11.73
N VAL A 364 -21.64 -1.81 12.90
CA VAL A 364 -21.18 -0.43 12.99
C VAL A 364 -19.64 -0.49 12.92
N GLY A 365 -19.06 0.12 11.87
CA GLY A 365 -17.62 0.13 11.59
C GLY A 365 -16.76 0.82 12.67
N ALA A 366 -15.50 0.39 12.77
CA ALA A 366 -14.59 0.46 13.94
C ALA A 366 -14.05 1.88 14.32
N PRO A 367 -13.44 2.10 15.52
CA PRO A 367 -12.74 1.17 16.42
C PRO A 367 -13.50 0.93 17.74
N GLU A 368 -13.81 -0.29 18.18
CA GLU A 368 -13.30 -1.62 17.85
C GLU A 368 -14.47 -2.61 18.01
N CYS A 369 -14.98 -3.16 16.89
CA CYS A 369 -16.26 -3.89 16.69
C CYS A 369 -17.24 -3.87 17.92
N PRO A 370 -18.06 -2.81 18.12
CA PRO A 370 -19.17 -2.81 19.07
C PRO A 370 -20.06 -4.05 18.87
N PRO A 371 -20.71 -4.60 19.92
CA PRO A 371 -21.62 -5.72 19.73
C PRO A 371 -22.69 -5.35 18.69
N ALA A 372 -22.90 -6.23 17.70
CA ALA A 372 -24.00 -6.06 16.76
C ALA A 372 -25.29 -5.81 17.53
N HIS A 373 -26.00 -4.75 17.19
CA HIS A 373 -27.26 -4.43 17.86
C HIS A 373 -28.32 -5.42 17.44
N MET A 374 -28.92 -6.10 18.42
CA MET A 374 -30.02 -7.01 18.17
C MET A 374 -31.36 -6.36 18.43
N LEU A 375 -32.23 -6.56 17.46
CA LEU A 375 -33.59 -6.06 17.48
C LEU A 375 -34.54 -7.24 17.61
N SER A 376 -35.61 -7.02 18.35
CA SER A 376 -36.70 -7.97 18.48
C SER A 376 -37.45 -8.09 17.16
N LYS A 377 -37.81 -9.33 16.79
CA LYS A 377 -38.63 -9.62 15.61
C LYS A 377 -40.00 -8.96 15.70
N SER A 378 -40.57 -8.93 16.90
CA SER A 378 -41.85 -8.30 17.20
C SER A 378 -41.64 -6.80 17.45
N GLY A 379 -41.92 -5.98 16.43
CA GLY A 379 -41.93 -4.51 16.57
C GLY A 379 -41.06 -3.74 15.56
N MET A 380 -40.39 -4.45 14.65
CA MET A 380 -39.73 -3.85 13.49
C MET A 380 -40.76 -3.65 12.37
N THR A 381 -41.24 -2.42 12.20
CA THR A 381 -42.11 -2.08 11.07
C THR A 381 -41.27 -1.83 9.82
N PRO A 382 -41.83 -1.93 8.59
CA PRO A 382 -41.12 -1.60 7.36
C PRO A 382 -40.46 -0.21 7.40
N GLU A 383 -41.12 0.78 8.00
CA GLU A 383 -40.61 2.15 8.14
C GLU A 383 -39.36 2.22 9.02
N LYS A 384 -39.31 1.42 10.10
CA LYS A 384 -38.13 1.32 10.96
C LYS A 384 -36.97 0.62 10.22
N GLN A 385 -37.28 -0.35 9.38
CA GLN A 385 -36.27 -1.03 8.56
C GLN A 385 -35.68 -0.10 7.50
N GLU A 386 -36.52 0.68 6.82
CA GLU A 386 -36.09 1.69 5.86
C GLU A 386 -35.25 2.79 6.54
N GLY A 387 -35.68 3.26 7.72
CA GLY A 387 -34.90 4.20 8.53
C GLY A 387 -33.51 3.67 8.87
N ALA A 388 -33.41 2.40 9.27
CA ALA A 388 -32.14 1.76 9.58
C ALA A 388 -31.20 1.68 8.36
N LEU A 389 -31.73 1.31 7.20
CA LEU A 389 -30.98 1.27 5.94
C LEU A 389 -30.51 2.66 5.51
N LYS A 390 -31.34 3.69 5.71
CA LYS A 390 -30.99 5.08 5.42
C LYS A 390 -29.84 5.58 6.30
N PHE A 391 -29.92 5.38 7.62
CA PHE A 391 -28.82 5.78 8.52
C PHE A 391 -27.55 4.99 8.27
N ARG A 392 -27.67 3.70 7.91
CA ARG A 392 -26.53 2.91 7.45
C ARG A 392 -25.88 3.53 6.22
N ALA A 393 -26.64 3.78 5.15
CA ALA A 393 -26.10 4.41 3.93
C ALA A 393 -25.45 5.77 4.21
N MET A 394 -25.98 6.56 5.15
CA MET A 394 -25.35 7.80 5.60
C MET A 394 -23.99 7.57 6.26
N VAL A 395 -23.85 6.55 7.11
CA VAL A 395 -22.57 6.17 7.71
C VAL A 395 -21.61 5.65 6.64
N GLU A 396 -22.06 4.78 5.75
CA GLU A 396 -21.23 4.25 4.65
C GLU A 396 -20.67 5.39 3.80
N HIS A 397 -21.51 6.36 3.44
CA HIS A 397 -21.08 7.53 2.68
C HIS A 397 -20.14 8.46 3.47
N ALA A 398 -20.49 8.78 4.73
CA ALA A 398 -19.70 9.70 5.55
C ALA A 398 -18.35 9.11 5.99
N CYS A 399 -18.24 7.80 6.10
CA CYS A 399 -17.05 7.09 6.57
C CYS A 399 -16.28 6.38 5.43
N ALA A 400 -16.70 6.51 4.17
CA ALA A 400 -16.15 5.79 3.02
C ALA A 400 -14.61 5.87 2.93
N THR A 401 -14.04 7.05 3.18
CA THR A 401 -12.58 7.29 3.13
C THR A 401 -11.78 6.59 4.23
N GLU A 402 -12.43 6.15 5.32
CA GLU A 402 -11.79 5.41 6.41
C GLU A 402 -11.81 3.89 6.20
N TRP A 403 -12.77 3.44 5.41
CA TRP A 403 -13.12 2.03 5.24
C TRP A 403 -12.23 1.32 4.21
N GLU A 404 -11.73 2.04 3.20
CA GLU A 404 -10.85 1.50 2.13
C GLU A 404 -9.59 0.77 2.65
N ASN A 405 -9.08 1.09 3.84
CA ASN A 405 -7.83 0.52 4.37
C ASN A 405 -7.99 -0.49 5.54
N LYS A 406 -9.21 -0.77 6.02
CA LYS A 406 -9.43 -1.56 7.26
C LYS A 406 -10.39 -2.74 7.15
N HIS A 407 -10.82 -3.12 5.94
CA HIS A 407 -11.66 -4.31 5.74
C HIS A 407 -10.91 -5.65 5.78
N ALA A 408 -9.83 -5.73 6.56
CA ALA A 408 -9.40 -7.01 7.10
C ALA A 408 -10.34 -7.40 8.25
N VAL A 409 -11.53 -7.91 7.88
CA VAL A 409 -12.19 -8.99 8.62
C VAL A 409 -12.57 -8.64 10.08
N CYS A 410 -13.63 -7.85 10.33
CA CYS A 410 -14.60 -8.32 11.35
C CYS A 410 -15.29 -9.51 10.63
N SER A 411 -14.62 -10.67 10.54
CA SER A 411 -15.29 -11.91 10.10
C SER A 411 -16.52 -12.04 10.98
N PRO A 412 -17.66 -12.51 10.47
CA PRO A 412 -18.71 -12.97 11.36
C PRO A 412 -18.11 -14.15 12.15
N ALA A 413 -17.55 -13.88 13.34
CA ALA A 413 -17.55 -14.88 14.39
C ALA A 413 -19.00 -15.39 14.47
N GLU A 414 -19.17 -16.71 14.49
CA GLU A 414 -20.42 -17.42 14.23
C GLU A 414 -21.54 -16.97 15.18
N TYR A 415 -22.21 -15.87 14.87
CA TYR A 415 -23.04 -15.13 15.80
C TYR A 415 -24.23 -15.95 16.34
N LYS A 416 -24.47 -15.94 17.66
CA LYS A 416 -25.61 -16.64 18.29
C LYS A 416 -26.54 -15.65 18.99
N PRO A 417 -27.69 -15.28 18.39
CA PRO A 417 -28.66 -14.43 19.07
C PRO A 417 -29.29 -15.18 20.25
N GLY A 418 -29.57 -14.48 21.34
CA GLY A 418 -30.38 -14.99 22.43
C GLY A 418 -31.01 -13.90 23.28
N CYS A 419 -31.97 -14.31 24.10
CA CYS A 419 -32.66 -13.47 25.04
C CYS A 419 -32.04 -13.60 26.43
N ARG A 420 -31.52 -12.50 26.98
CA ARG A 420 -31.00 -12.44 28.34
C ARG A 420 -31.54 -11.20 29.05
N ASP A 421 -32.08 -11.41 30.24
CA ASP A 421 -32.68 -10.35 31.07
C ASP A 421 -33.74 -9.53 30.31
N GLY A 422 -34.55 -10.22 29.50
CA GLY A 422 -35.60 -9.62 28.69
C GLY A 422 -35.09 -8.78 27.51
N LYS A 423 -33.80 -8.87 27.16
CA LYS A 423 -33.17 -8.15 26.05
C LYS A 423 -32.45 -9.09 25.10
N CYS A 424 -32.51 -8.75 23.82
CA CYS A 424 -31.74 -9.45 22.80
C CYS A 424 -30.24 -9.12 22.93
N VAL A 425 -29.39 -10.13 23.21
CA VAL A 425 -27.92 -10.00 23.31
C VAL A 425 -27.15 -11.07 22.50
N ASN A 426 -25.91 -10.79 22.09
CA ASN A 426 -25.05 -11.81 21.49
C ASN A 426 -24.57 -12.79 22.56
N LEU A 427 -24.89 -14.08 22.42
CA LEU A 427 -24.53 -15.12 23.39
C LEU A 427 -23.06 -15.56 23.34
N GLN A 428 -22.28 -15.10 22.35
CA GLN A 428 -20.87 -15.48 22.19
C GLN A 428 -19.84 -14.48 22.78
N LYS A 429 -20.28 -13.36 23.37
CA LYS A 429 -19.40 -12.37 24.00
C LYS A 429 -19.32 -12.52 25.51
#